data_AF-A0ABD0QFZ2-F1
#
_entry.id   AF-A0ABD0QFZ2-F1
#
_cell.length_a   1.000
_cell.length_b   1.000
_cell.length_c   1.000
_cell.angle_alpha   90.00
_cell.angle_beta   90.00
_cell.angle_gamma   90.00
#
_symmetry.space_group_name_H-M   'P 1'
#
loop_
_entity.id
_entity.type
_entity.pdbx_description
1 polymer ?
#
loop_
_entity_poly.entity_id
_entity_poly.type
_entity_poly.pdbx_seq_one_letter_code
_entity_poly.pdbx_strand_id
1 'polypeptide(L)'
;VFSMFLETLVDFITVHREDLQDWLFVLLTQLLKKMGADLLGSVQAKVQKALDVTRESFPFDQQFNILMRFIVDQTQTPNLKVKVAILKYIESLARQMDPADFVNSSETRLAVSRIITWTTEPKSSDVRK
;
A
#
# COMPACT_ATOMS: atom_id res chain seq x y z
N VAL A 1 -2.45 -23.63 2.72
CA VAL A 1 -3.57 -22.98 2.00
C VAL A 1 -3.29 -21.51 1.71
N PHE A 2 -3.10 -20.65 2.72
CA PHE A 2 -2.91 -19.20 2.49
C PHE A 2 -1.68 -18.84 1.63
N SER A 3 -0.57 -19.57 1.77
CA SER A 3 0.61 -19.38 0.91
C SER A 3 0.31 -19.61 -0.58
N MET A 4 -0.42 -20.68 -0.88
CA MET A 4 -0.83 -21.03 -2.25
C MET A 4 -1.77 -19.96 -2.82
N PHE A 5 -2.68 -19.42 -1.99
CA PHE A 5 -3.51 -18.29 -2.39
C PHE A 5 -2.69 -17.07 -2.81
N LEU A 6 -1.64 -16.70 -2.07
CA LEU A 6 -0.80 -15.54 -2.42
C LEU A 6 -0.01 -15.76 -3.71
N GLU A 7 0.43 -16.99 -3.97
CA GLU A 7 1.08 -17.36 -5.24
C GLU A 7 0.09 -17.24 -6.40
N THR A 8 -1.09 -17.85 -6.27
CA THR A 8 -2.16 -17.73 -7.28
C THR A 8 -2.63 -16.28 -7.46
N LEU A 9 -2.63 -15.48 -6.39
CA LEU A 9 -2.98 -14.06 -6.47
C LEU A 9 -1.99 -13.28 -7.35
N VAL A 10 -0.69 -13.60 -7.26
CA VAL A 10 0.33 -12.99 -8.14
C VAL A 10 0.07 -13.33 -9.61
N ASP A 11 -0.21 -14.60 -9.91
CA ASP A 11 -0.53 -15.03 -11.27
C ASP A 11 -1.81 -14.36 -11.77
N PHE A 12 -2.85 -14.30 -10.92
CA PHE A 12 -4.13 -13.68 -11.22
C PHE A 12 -4.01 -12.19 -11.55
N ILE A 13 -3.24 -11.43 -10.75
CA ILE A 13 -2.97 -10.01 -11.03
C ILE A 13 -2.27 -9.86 -12.38
N THR A 14 -1.25 -10.67 -12.63
CA THR A 14 -0.43 -10.55 -13.84
C THR A 14 -1.25 -10.80 -15.11
N VAL A 15 -2.13 -11.80 -15.08
CA VAL A 15 -2.95 -12.20 -16.24
C VAL A 15 -4.16 -11.30 -16.43
N HIS A 16 -4.82 -10.87 -15.34
CA HIS A 16 -6.12 -10.21 -15.39
C HIS A 16 -6.09 -8.72 -14.99
N ARG A 17 -4.92 -8.09 -14.87
CA ARG A 17 -4.78 -6.67 -14.45
C ARG A 17 -5.72 -5.68 -15.14
N GLU A 18 -6.03 -5.89 -16.42
CA GLU A 18 -6.92 -5.01 -17.19
C GLU A 18 -8.36 -5.05 -16.66
N ASP A 19 -8.81 -6.20 -16.17
CA ASP A 19 -10.15 -6.41 -15.62
C ASP A 19 -10.23 -6.13 -14.10
N LEU A 20 -9.09 -5.85 -13.45
CA LEU A 20 -8.98 -5.73 -11.98
C LEU A 20 -8.93 -4.29 -11.47
N GLN A 21 -9.13 -3.29 -12.33
CA GLN A 21 -9.06 -1.88 -11.94
C GLN A 21 -10.03 -1.54 -10.79
N ASP A 22 -11.29 -2.00 -10.87
CA ASP A 22 -12.29 -1.78 -9.82
C ASP A 22 -11.94 -2.49 -8.50
N TRP A 23 -11.13 -3.55 -8.59
CA TRP A 23 -10.72 -4.34 -7.43
C TRP A 23 -9.42 -3.83 -6.79
N LEU A 24 -8.69 -2.95 -7.46
CA LEU A 24 -7.38 -2.45 -7.02
C LEU A 24 -7.41 -1.87 -5.61
N PHE A 25 -8.47 -1.13 -5.26
CA PHE A 25 -8.62 -0.59 -3.90
C PHE A 25 -8.63 -1.70 -2.85
N VAL A 26 -9.44 -2.74 -3.07
CA VAL A 26 -9.56 -3.86 -2.12
C VAL A 26 -8.24 -4.63 -2.08
N LEU A 27 -7.68 -4.96 -3.25
CA LEU A 27 -6.42 -5.68 -3.35
C LEU A 27 -5.29 -4.99 -2.58
N LEU A 28 -5.01 -3.73 -2.91
CA LEU A 28 -3.88 -2.99 -2.35
C LEU A 28 -4.05 -2.78 -0.83
N THR A 29 -5.23 -2.32 -0.39
CA THR A 29 -5.47 -2.05 1.03
C THR A 29 -5.46 -3.33 1.88
N GLN A 30 -5.98 -4.45 1.37
CA GLN A 30 -5.96 -5.72 2.09
C GLN A 30 -4.54 -6.28 2.19
N LEU A 31 -3.72 -6.20 1.14
CA LEU A 31 -2.32 -6.61 1.20
C LEU A 31 -1.52 -5.76 2.20
N LEU A 32 -1.71 -4.43 2.20
CA LEU A 32 -1.08 -3.53 3.18
C LEU A 32 -1.49 -3.84 4.62
N LYS A 33 -2.79 -4.07 4.87
CA LYS A 33 -3.27 -4.53 6.19
C LYS A 33 -2.64 -5.85 6.59
N LYS A 34 -2.45 -6.76 5.62
CA LYS A 34 -1.86 -8.08 5.87
C LYS A 34 -0.40 -7.99 6.30
N MET A 35 0.36 -7.00 5.82
CA MET A 35 1.72 -6.71 6.32
C MET A 35 1.75 -6.33 7.80
N GLY A 36 0.64 -5.84 8.34
CA GLY A 36 0.49 -5.53 9.76
C GLY A 36 0.06 -6.68 10.64
N ALA A 37 -0.27 -7.84 10.06
CA ALA A 37 -0.60 -9.04 10.80
C ALA A 37 0.67 -9.72 11.33
N ASP A 38 0.51 -10.58 12.32
CA ASP A 38 1.61 -11.41 12.80
C ASP A 38 1.76 -12.63 11.88
N LEU A 39 2.67 -12.50 10.92
CA LEU A 39 2.92 -13.51 9.88
C LEU A 39 4.32 -14.09 10.03
N LEU A 40 4.45 -15.36 9.66
CA LEU A 40 5.77 -15.95 9.44
C LEU A 40 6.49 -15.22 8.31
N GLY A 41 7.82 -15.06 8.40
CA GLY A 41 8.61 -14.32 7.41
C GLY A 41 8.45 -14.84 5.98
N SER A 42 8.26 -16.15 5.80
CA SER A 42 7.99 -16.77 4.49
C SER A 42 6.65 -16.34 3.88
N VAL A 43 5.62 -16.15 4.71
CA VAL A 43 4.31 -15.65 4.28
C VAL A 43 4.38 -14.14 4.04
N GLN A 44 5.06 -13.40 4.91
CA GLN A 44 5.29 -11.97 4.74
C GLN A 44 6.00 -11.67 3.41
N ALA A 45 7.01 -12.45 3.04
CA ALA A 45 7.71 -12.32 1.76
C ALA A 45 6.77 -12.51 0.56
N LYS A 46 5.76 -13.38 0.67
CA LYS A 46 4.74 -13.58 -0.39
C LYS A 46 3.76 -12.42 -0.47
N VAL A 47 3.35 -11.86 0.68
CA VAL A 47 2.53 -10.63 0.70
C VAL A 47 3.31 -9.46 0.08
N GLN A 48 4.60 -9.33 0.41
CA GLN A 48 5.46 -8.32 -0.21
C GLN A 48 5.56 -8.54 -1.73
N LYS A 49 5.75 -9.78 -2.20
CA LYS A 49 5.77 -10.08 -3.63
C LYS A 49 4.46 -9.71 -4.33
N ALA A 50 3.31 -9.97 -3.71
CA ALA A 50 2.01 -9.56 -4.23
C ALA A 50 1.85 -8.03 -4.30
N LEU A 51 2.37 -7.29 -3.29
CA LEU A 51 2.42 -5.83 -3.31
C LEU A 51 3.31 -5.30 -4.44
N ASP A 52 4.48 -5.92 -4.65
CA ASP A 52 5.41 -5.54 -5.72
C ASP A 52 4.76 -5.74 -7.10
N VAL A 53 4.14 -6.90 -7.33
CA VAL A 53 3.43 -7.21 -8.59
C VAL A 53 2.23 -6.28 -8.79
N THR A 54 1.48 -5.96 -7.73
CA THR A 54 0.43 -4.94 -7.79
C THR A 54 1.01 -3.61 -8.24
N ARG A 55 2.17 -3.20 -7.70
CA ARG A 55 2.80 -1.92 -8.07
C ARG A 55 3.14 -1.84 -9.55
N GLU A 56 3.68 -2.92 -10.10
CA GLU A 56 4.11 -3.03 -11.49
C GLU A 56 2.95 -3.22 -12.48
N SER A 57 1.77 -3.64 -11.99
CA SER A 57 0.64 -4.04 -12.85
C SER A 57 -0.41 -2.97 -13.07
N PHE A 58 -0.52 -1.98 -12.19
CA PHE A 58 -1.59 -0.98 -12.23
C PHE A 58 -1.04 0.44 -12.46
N PRO A 59 -1.84 1.38 -13.00
CA PRO A 59 -1.43 2.77 -13.16
C PRO A 59 -0.99 3.41 -11.82
N PHE A 60 0.14 4.12 -11.83
CA PHE A 60 0.74 4.63 -10.59
C PHE A 60 -0.10 5.73 -9.92
N ASP A 61 -0.72 6.59 -10.71
CA ASP A 61 -1.65 7.63 -10.28
C ASP A 61 -2.84 7.05 -9.49
N GLN A 62 -3.41 5.93 -9.97
CA GLN A 62 -4.52 5.27 -9.30
C GLN A 62 -4.09 4.66 -7.96
N GLN A 63 -2.95 3.98 -7.93
CA GLN A 63 -2.39 3.44 -6.70
C GLN A 63 -2.10 4.55 -5.68
N PHE A 64 -1.51 5.66 -6.13
CA PHE A 64 -1.22 6.82 -5.28
C PHE A 64 -2.49 7.42 -4.69
N ASN A 65 -3.52 7.63 -5.52
CA ASN A 65 -4.82 8.13 -5.08
C ASN A 65 -5.48 7.21 -4.05
N ILE A 66 -5.40 5.89 -4.24
CA ILE A 66 -5.89 4.90 -3.26
C ILE A 66 -5.14 5.03 -1.93
N LEU A 67 -3.81 5.18 -1.96
CA LEU A 67 -2.99 5.32 -0.75
C LEU A 67 -3.33 6.60 0.02
N MET A 68 -3.51 7.73 -0.68
CA MET A 68 -3.92 8.99 -0.05
C MET A 68 -5.29 8.84 0.64
N ARG A 69 -6.27 8.24 -0.05
CA ARG A 69 -7.60 7.94 0.51
C ARG A 69 -7.52 7.01 1.72
N PHE A 70 -6.70 5.96 1.63
CA PHE A 70 -6.55 4.99 2.71
C PHE A 70 -5.93 5.58 3.98
N ILE A 71 -5.00 6.52 3.85
CA ILE A 71 -4.37 7.22 5.00
C ILE A 71 -5.38 8.09 5.76
N VAL A 72 -6.31 8.73 5.05
CA VAL A 72 -7.26 9.70 5.64
C VAL A 72 -8.59 9.07 6.03
N ASP A 73 -8.86 7.83 5.62
CA ASP A 73 -10.07 7.08 5.97
C ASP A 73 -10.17 6.88 7.49
N GLN A 74 -11.16 7.53 8.10
CA GLN A 74 -11.39 7.53 9.54
C GLN A 74 -11.91 6.19 10.07
N THR A 75 -12.38 5.31 9.20
CA THR A 75 -12.80 3.95 9.56
C THR A 75 -11.62 3.00 9.73
N GLN A 76 -10.42 3.41 9.31
CA GLN A 76 -9.20 2.61 9.42
C GLN A 76 -8.39 3.02 10.65
N THR A 77 -7.90 2.02 11.39
CA THR A 77 -6.97 2.21 12.50
C THR A 77 -5.67 1.43 12.22
N PRO A 78 -4.80 1.92 11.30
CA PRO A 78 -3.58 1.21 10.93
C PRO A 78 -2.63 1.12 12.12
N ASN A 79 -2.20 -0.10 12.44
CA ASN A 79 -1.16 -0.33 13.45
C ASN A 79 0.22 0.11 12.92
N LEU A 80 1.23 0.11 13.79
CA LEU A 80 2.58 0.58 13.45
C LEU A 80 3.16 -0.15 12.22
N LYS A 81 2.99 -1.48 12.12
CA LYS A 81 3.48 -2.26 10.98
C LYS A 81 2.75 -1.89 9.67
N VAL A 82 1.43 -1.66 9.72
CA VAL A 82 0.66 -1.18 8.54
C VAL A 82 1.14 0.20 8.11
N LYS A 83 1.37 1.14 9.05
CA LYS A 83 1.91 2.46 8.72
C LYS A 83 3.24 2.36 7.98
N VAL A 84 4.18 1.55 8.50
CA VAL A 84 5.47 1.30 7.82
C VAL A 84 5.26 0.71 6.41
N ALA A 85 4.36 -0.25 6.26
CA ALA A 85 4.07 -0.84 4.95
C ALA A 85 3.52 0.18 3.95
N ILE A 86 2.58 1.05 4.37
CA ILE A 86 2.04 2.14 3.56
C ILE A 86 3.17 3.09 3.13
N LEU A 87 3.99 3.55 4.08
CA LEU A 87 5.07 4.51 3.81
C LEU A 87 6.10 3.95 2.83
N LYS A 88 6.56 2.70 3.04
CA LYS A 88 7.49 2.04 2.11
C LYS A 88 6.91 1.82 0.72
N TYR A 89 5.61 1.55 0.64
CA TYR A 89 4.93 1.41 -0.65
C TYR A 89 4.87 2.75 -1.39
N ILE A 90 4.46 3.83 -0.70
CA ILE A 90 4.44 5.19 -1.25
C ILE A 90 5.84 5.60 -1.71
N GLU A 91 6.87 5.37 -0.90
CA GLU A 91 8.26 5.67 -1.25
C GLU A 91 8.67 4.96 -2.55
N SER A 92 8.37 3.66 -2.66
CA SER A 92 8.74 2.86 -3.83
C SER A 92 7.94 3.23 -5.08
N LEU A 93 6.68 3.63 -4.91
CA LEU A 93 5.79 4.08 -5.98
C LEU A 93 6.22 5.46 -6.49
N ALA A 94 6.45 6.42 -5.58
CA ALA A 94 6.83 7.79 -5.92
C ALA A 94 8.17 7.88 -6.67
N ARG A 95 9.08 6.92 -6.47
CA ARG A 95 10.33 6.83 -7.26
C ARG A 95 10.12 6.50 -8.74
N GLN A 96 8.94 6.01 -9.11
CA GLN A 96 8.60 5.57 -10.48
C GLN A 96 7.48 6.40 -11.12
N MET A 97 6.75 7.18 -10.32
CA MET A 97 5.67 8.05 -10.78
C MET A 97 6.18 9.20 -11.64
N ASP A 98 5.35 9.66 -12.57
CA ASP A 98 5.56 10.95 -13.21
C ASP A 98 5.24 12.06 -12.20
N PRO A 99 6.03 13.15 -12.14
CA PRO A 99 5.71 14.29 -11.27
C PRO A 99 4.28 14.85 -11.45
N ALA A 100 3.70 14.73 -12.65
CA ALA A 100 2.33 15.15 -12.94
C ALA A 100 1.26 14.31 -12.21
N ASP A 101 1.57 13.07 -11.83
CA ASP A 101 0.68 12.20 -11.06
C ASP A 101 0.52 12.71 -9.60
N PHE A 102 1.46 13.52 -9.11
CA PHE A 102 1.40 14.13 -7.78
C PHE A 102 0.57 15.42 -7.78
N VAL A 103 -0.74 15.25 -7.68
CA VAL A 103 -1.69 16.39 -7.70
C VAL A 103 -1.96 16.93 -6.29
N ASN A 104 -1.95 18.26 -6.15
CA ASN A 104 -2.32 18.97 -4.93
C ASN A 104 -3.84 18.99 -4.68
N SER A 105 -4.41 17.83 -4.36
CA SER A 105 -5.81 17.65 -3.98
C SER A 105 -6.02 17.84 -2.47
N SER A 106 -7.29 17.93 -2.03
CA SER A 106 -7.66 17.89 -0.62
C SER A 106 -7.15 16.63 0.08
N GLU A 107 -7.30 15.49 -0.57
CA GLU A 107 -6.93 14.17 -0.09
C GLU A 107 -5.42 14.08 0.08
N THR A 108 -4.65 14.55 -0.92
CA THR A 108 -3.18 14.59 -0.84
C THR A 108 -2.73 15.45 0.33
N ARG A 109 -3.29 16.66 0.52
CA ARG A 109 -2.92 17.55 1.64
C ARG A 109 -3.22 16.93 3.01
N LEU A 110 -4.37 16.29 3.16
CA LEU A 110 -4.76 15.63 4.40
C LEU A 110 -3.88 14.39 4.67
N ALA A 111 -3.58 13.60 3.65
CA ALA A 111 -2.73 12.43 3.76
C ALA A 111 -1.29 12.84 4.13
N VAL A 112 -0.73 13.86 3.48
CA VAL A 112 0.59 14.41 3.82
C VAL A 112 0.59 14.95 5.24
N SER A 113 -0.45 15.69 5.65
CA SER A 113 -0.58 16.18 7.03
C SER A 113 -0.60 15.01 8.03
N ARG A 114 -1.30 13.92 7.71
CA ARG A 114 -1.32 12.70 8.54
C ARG A 114 0.06 12.03 8.60
N ILE A 115 0.77 11.92 7.48
CA ILE A 115 2.14 11.39 7.43
C ILE A 115 3.07 12.25 8.30
N ILE A 116 2.95 13.59 8.27
CA ILE A 116 3.71 14.48 9.15
C ILE A 116 3.45 14.12 10.62
N THR A 117 2.21 13.86 11.04
CA THR A 117 1.93 13.41 12.42
C THR A 117 2.57 12.07 12.77
N TRP A 118 2.84 11.21 11.78
CA TRP A 118 3.52 9.93 11.99
C TRP A 118 5.03 10.10 12.20
N THR A 119 5.63 11.18 11.72
CA THR A 119 7.05 11.50 11.98
C THR A 119 7.37 11.71 13.46
N THR A 120 6.34 11.96 14.29
CA THR A 120 6.45 12.09 15.75
C THR A 120 5.99 10.84 16.51
N GLU A 121 5.77 9.71 15.83
CA GLU A 121 5.29 8.45 16.45
C GLU A 121 6.29 7.94 17.50
N PRO A 122 5.98 8.00 18.82
CA PRO A 122 6.97 7.71 19.86
C PRO A 122 7.38 6.24 19.88
N LYS A 123 6.46 5.33 19.51
CA LYS A 123 6.63 3.88 19.69
C LYS A 123 7.37 3.19 18.56
N SER A 124 7.60 3.86 17.43
CA SER A 124 8.25 3.23 16.27
C SER A 124 9.17 4.20 15.56
N SER A 125 10.47 3.94 15.63
CA SER A 125 11.45 4.64 14.79
C SER A 125 11.25 4.37 13.31
N ASP A 126 10.76 3.17 12.96
CA ASP A 126 10.57 2.77 11.56
C ASP A 126 9.42 3.51 10.90
N VAL A 127 8.42 3.95 11.68
CA VAL A 127 7.35 4.84 11.18
C VAL A 127 7.88 6.27 10.99
N ARG A 128 8.88 6.69 11.78
CA ARG A 128 9.44 8.05 11.73
C ARG A 128 10.47 8.25 10.62
N LYS A 129 11.17 7.19 10.21
CA LYS A 129 12.17 7.18 9.14
C LYS A 129 11.51 7.10 7.78
#